data_AF-A0A523R2J4-F1
#
_entry.id   AF-A0A523R2J4-F1
#
_cell.length_a   1.000
_cell.length_b   1.000
_cell.length_c   1.000
_cell.angle_alpha   90.00
_cell.angle_beta   90.00
_cell.angle_gamma   90.00
#
_symmetry.space_group_name_H-M   'P 1'
#
loop_
_entity.id
_entity.type
_entity.pdbx_description
1 polymer ?
#
loop_
_entity_poly.entity_id
_entity_poly.type
_entity_poly.pdbx_seq_one_letter_code
_entity_poly.pdbx_strand_id
1 'polypeptide(L)'
;MCPETKEEWTMKSQKEKRQKKRFSFSLLSLNCPRRIHKTMAYDPVEVLPAEETDTGRIIHSLLAEILTREDRDFSPLANYIQIYGNPEKVFSNIKGKFSTEQKIRIIIGGKTFTTISDLLVSRRGERDIIDHKTSFSQEVLPKHHEQLQDYALPFLRKGLKVKVGIHFVRFARLEWIDILQGLDDYTRISKQLMKKIEKVERILEVEPKPIPSNFECKYCPFVISCPLSPEYFITDEKQAAKLAGEYIKL
;
A
#
# COMPACT_ATOMS: atom_id res chain seq x y z
N MET A 1 -13.53 52.42 -4.23
CA MET A 1 -13.62 51.31 -5.20
C MET A 1 -12.20 50.93 -5.60
N CYS A 2 -11.61 49.96 -4.90
CA CYS A 2 -10.28 49.43 -5.24
C CYS A 2 -10.46 48.26 -6.22
N PRO A 3 -9.71 48.21 -7.32
CA PRO A 3 -9.72 47.07 -8.21
C PRO A 3 -8.91 45.95 -7.54
N GLU A 4 -9.61 44.99 -6.92
CA GLU A 4 -9.01 43.71 -6.57
C GLU A 4 -8.51 43.06 -7.86
N THR A 5 -7.20 42.89 -7.93
CA THR A 5 -6.44 42.61 -9.13
C THR A 5 -6.77 41.21 -9.65
N LYS A 6 -6.97 41.11 -10.97
CA LYS A 6 -7.07 39.84 -11.71
C LYS A 6 -5.92 38.87 -11.39
N GLU A 7 -4.78 39.35 -10.90
CA GLU A 7 -3.61 38.55 -10.51
C GLU A 7 -3.85 37.65 -9.28
N GLU A 8 -4.70 38.05 -8.32
CA GLU A 8 -4.99 37.23 -7.14
C GLU A 8 -5.84 36.01 -7.48
N TRP A 9 -6.73 36.13 -8.48
CA TRP A 9 -7.51 35.00 -9.02
C TRP A 9 -6.64 34.03 -9.83
N THR A 10 -5.64 34.53 -10.57
CA THR A 10 -4.69 33.65 -11.29
C THR A 10 -3.78 32.90 -10.33
N MET A 11 -3.35 33.52 -9.22
CA MET A 11 -2.53 32.82 -8.22
C MET A 11 -3.31 31.82 -7.37
N LYS A 12 -4.56 32.11 -6.95
CA LYS A 12 -5.41 31.11 -6.27
C LYS A 12 -5.73 29.92 -7.18
N SER A 13 -6.08 30.16 -8.45
CA SER A 13 -6.34 29.07 -9.40
C SER A 13 -5.09 28.25 -9.76
N GLN A 14 -3.89 28.83 -9.70
CA GLN A 14 -2.63 28.09 -9.84
C GLN A 14 -2.20 27.35 -8.57
N LYS A 15 -2.52 27.86 -7.38
CA LYS A 15 -2.30 27.19 -6.08
C LYS A 15 -3.22 25.97 -5.91
N GLU A 16 -4.48 26.08 -6.37
CA GLU A 16 -5.43 24.96 -6.43
C GLU A 16 -5.08 23.97 -7.55
N LYS A 17 -4.63 24.43 -8.74
CA LYS A 17 -4.12 23.56 -9.81
C LYS A 17 -2.81 22.84 -9.49
N ARG A 18 -2.11 23.24 -8.43
CA ARG A 18 -0.86 22.60 -7.95
C ARG A 18 -1.00 21.98 -6.56
N GLN A 19 -2.19 21.50 -6.18
CA GLN A 19 -2.21 20.28 -5.39
C GLN A 19 -1.56 19.19 -6.25
N LYS A 20 -0.24 19.00 -6.09
CA LYS A 20 0.52 17.96 -6.80
C LYS A 20 -0.30 16.68 -6.70
N LYS A 21 -0.88 16.22 -7.80
CA LYS A 21 -1.56 14.92 -7.90
C LYS A 21 -0.65 13.89 -7.23
N ARG A 22 -0.96 13.50 -5.99
CA ARG A 22 -0.14 12.55 -5.24
C ARG A 22 -0.63 11.17 -5.63
N PHE A 23 0.12 10.52 -6.49
CA PHE A 23 -0.15 9.14 -6.83
C PHE A 23 0.40 8.23 -5.72
N SER A 24 -0.40 7.27 -5.27
CA SER A 24 0.04 6.15 -4.45
C SER A 24 0.13 4.89 -5.31
N PHE A 25 0.95 3.91 -4.91
CA PHE A 25 0.99 2.62 -5.61
C PHE A 25 -0.35 1.87 -5.53
N SER A 26 -1.05 2.01 -4.40
CA SER A 26 -2.41 1.47 -4.22
C SER A 26 -3.43 2.09 -5.17
N LEU A 27 -3.29 3.37 -5.53
CA LEU A 27 -4.12 4.02 -6.55
C LEU A 27 -3.82 3.46 -7.95
N LEU A 28 -2.53 3.27 -8.27
CA LEU A 28 -2.10 2.83 -9.59
C LEU A 28 -2.49 1.39 -9.93
N SER A 29 -2.78 0.56 -8.93
CA SER A 29 -3.29 -0.81 -9.12
C SER A 29 -4.80 -0.87 -9.35
N LEU A 30 -5.53 0.22 -9.13
CA LEU A 30 -6.97 0.26 -9.34
C LEU A 30 -7.33 0.22 -10.83
N ASN A 31 -8.45 -0.43 -11.13
CA ASN A 31 -9.02 -0.48 -12.47
C ASN A 31 -10.30 0.35 -12.57
N CYS A 32 -11.12 0.40 -11.52
CA CYS A 32 -12.39 1.12 -11.55
C CYS A 32 -12.21 2.65 -11.65
N PRO A 33 -12.65 3.31 -12.74
CA PRO A 33 -12.55 4.76 -12.92
C PRO A 33 -13.19 5.54 -11.79
N ARG A 34 -14.38 5.14 -11.38
CA ARG A 34 -15.09 5.77 -10.25
C ARG A 34 -14.25 5.77 -8.97
N ARG A 35 -13.65 4.63 -8.62
CA ARG A 35 -12.83 4.49 -7.40
C ARG A 35 -11.58 5.38 -7.50
N ILE A 36 -10.91 5.38 -8.64
CA ILE A 36 -9.73 6.22 -8.90
C ILE A 36 -10.05 7.71 -8.70
N HIS A 37 -11.15 8.20 -9.29
CA HIS A 37 -11.58 9.59 -9.15
C HIS A 37 -11.88 9.95 -7.69
N LYS A 38 -12.66 9.14 -6.97
CA LYS A 38 -12.95 9.37 -5.55
C LYS A 38 -11.70 9.38 -4.68
N THR A 39 -10.79 8.42 -4.87
CA THR A 39 -9.51 8.37 -4.13
C THR A 39 -8.65 9.61 -4.41
N MET A 40 -8.59 10.07 -5.66
CA MET A 40 -7.85 11.27 -6.05
C MET A 40 -8.46 12.57 -5.53
N ALA A 41 -9.78 12.60 -5.37
CA ALA A 41 -10.52 13.71 -4.77
C ALA A 41 -10.43 13.74 -3.23
N TYR A 42 -9.84 12.71 -2.61
CA TYR A 42 -9.83 12.51 -1.16
C TYR A 42 -11.25 12.44 -0.57
N ASP A 43 -12.17 11.83 -1.30
CA ASP A 43 -13.52 11.60 -0.80
C ASP A 43 -13.47 10.75 0.50
N PRO A 44 -14.36 11.02 1.48
CA PRO A 44 -14.45 10.22 2.70
C PRO A 44 -14.68 8.73 2.38
N VAL A 45 -13.89 7.86 3.01
CA VAL A 45 -14.06 6.41 2.90
C VAL A 45 -15.29 5.97 3.68
N GLU A 46 -16.06 5.06 3.08
CA GLU A 46 -17.31 4.51 3.63
C GLU A 46 -17.07 3.18 4.34
N VAL A 47 -16.04 2.42 3.92
CA VAL A 47 -15.62 1.13 4.50
C VAL A 47 -14.09 1.08 4.61
N LEU A 48 -13.56 0.68 5.78
CA LEU A 48 -12.12 0.58 6.02
C LEU A 48 -11.54 -0.79 5.62
N PRO A 49 -10.36 -0.85 4.96
CA PRO A 49 -9.63 -2.11 4.75
C PRO A 49 -9.14 -2.75 6.05
N ALA A 50 -9.00 -4.08 6.08
CA ALA A 50 -8.54 -4.82 7.27
C ALA A 50 -7.16 -4.40 7.79
N GLU A 51 -6.22 -4.05 6.90
CA GLU A 51 -4.87 -3.58 7.26
C GLU A 51 -4.90 -2.15 7.84
N GLU A 52 -5.99 -1.42 7.64
CA GLU A 52 -6.23 -0.09 8.21
C GLU A 52 -7.11 -0.15 9.48
N THR A 53 -7.45 -1.35 9.95
CA THR A 53 -8.05 -1.54 11.27
C THR A 53 -7.07 -1.15 12.36
N ASP A 54 -7.61 -0.70 13.50
CA ASP A 54 -6.79 -0.30 14.64
C ASP A 54 -5.86 -1.43 15.09
N THR A 55 -6.35 -2.68 15.10
CA THR A 55 -5.54 -3.87 15.42
C THR A 55 -4.37 -4.06 14.47
N GLY A 56 -4.59 -3.95 13.15
CA GLY A 56 -3.52 -4.06 12.15
C GLY A 56 -2.43 -3.00 12.36
N ARG A 57 -2.83 -1.74 12.58
CA ARG A 57 -1.92 -0.63 12.84
C ARG A 57 -1.11 -0.83 14.11
N ILE A 58 -1.76 -1.25 15.20
CA ILE A 58 -1.09 -1.56 16.48
C ILE A 58 -0.01 -2.63 16.28
N ILE A 59 -0.32 -3.71 15.54
CA ILE A 59 0.65 -4.78 15.27
C ILE A 59 1.84 -4.27 14.47
N HIS A 60 1.63 -3.44 13.44
CA HIS A 60 2.74 -2.86 12.66
C HIS A 60 3.62 -1.96 13.54
N SER A 61 3.03 -1.12 14.39
CA SER A 61 3.78 -0.26 15.31
C SER A 61 4.55 -1.08 16.36
N LEU A 62 3.94 -2.14 16.92
CA LEU A 62 4.64 -3.05 17.84
C LEU A 62 5.82 -3.74 17.14
N LEU A 63 5.61 -4.28 15.94
CA LEU A 63 6.69 -4.87 15.15
C LEU A 63 7.81 -3.86 14.88
N ALA A 64 7.46 -2.62 14.53
CA ALA A 64 8.42 -1.55 14.29
C ALA A 64 9.30 -1.27 15.51
N GLU A 65 8.72 -1.29 16.71
CA GLU A 65 9.45 -1.16 17.98
C GLU A 65 10.32 -2.40 18.26
N ILE A 66 9.71 -3.59 18.28
CA ILE A 66 10.36 -4.86 18.63
C ILE A 66 11.60 -5.11 17.77
N LEU A 67 11.49 -4.88 16.46
CA LEU A 67 12.57 -5.12 15.49
C LEU A 67 13.76 -4.16 15.64
N THR A 68 13.60 -3.05 16.36
CA THR A 68 14.68 -2.10 16.66
C THR A 68 15.35 -2.34 18.01
N ARG A 69 14.73 -3.15 18.88
CA ARG A 69 15.28 -3.52 20.18
C ARG A 69 16.33 -4.63 20.06
N GLU A 70 17.18 -4.73 21.08
CA GLU A 70 18.22 -5.75 21.16
C GLU A 70 17.65 -7.12 21.57
N ASP A 71 16.70 -7.13 22.51
CA ASP A 71 16.03 -8.33 23.02
C ASP A 71 15.03 -8.95 22.03
N ARG A 72 14.44 -8.11 21.16
CA ARG A 72 13.42 -8.48 20.16
C ARG A 72 12.33 -9.37 20.74
N ASP A 73 11.80 -9.00 21.90
CA ASP A 73 10.70 -9.73 22.53
C ASP A 73 9.39 -9.57 21.74
N PHE A 74 8.95 -10.65 21.08
CA PHE A 74 7.72 -10.68 20.30
C PHE A 74 6.48 -11.05 21.13
N SER A 75 6.62 -11.34 22.43
CA SER A 75 5.51 -11.73 23.29
C SER A 75 4.32 -10.74 23.30
N PRO A 76 4.50 -9.41 23.18
CA PRO A 76 3.37 -8.47 23.18
C PRO A 76 2.38 -8.68 22.01
N LEU A 77 2.84 -9.27 20.89
CA LEU A 77 1.98 -9.52 19.74
C LEU A 77 0.86 -10.54 20.04
N ALA A 78 1.09 -11.46 20.99
CA ALA A 78 0.13 -12.48 21.37
C ALA A 78 -1.15 -11.89 22.00
N ASN A 79 -1.09 -10.65 22.51
CA ASN A 79 -2.26 -9.94 23.03
C ASN A 79 -3.24 -9.50 21.93
N TYR A 80 -2.79 -9.44 20.67
CA TYR A 80 -3.57 -8.91 19.55
C TYR A 80 -3.87 -9.96 18.49
N ILE A 81 -2.96 -10.91 18.29
CA ILE A 81 -3.11 -11.97 17.30
C ILE A 81 -2.59 -13.30 17.82
N GLN A 82 -3.26 -14.37 17.41
CA GLN A 82 -2.70 -15.71 17.52
C GLN A 82 -1.54 -15.87 16.54
N ILE A 83 -0.38 -16.28 17.06
CA ILE A 83 0.83 -16.57 16.29
C ILE A 83 1.05 -18.08 16.26
N TYR A 84 1.09 -18.64 15.05
CA TYR A 84 1.39 -20.01 14.72
C TYR A 84 2.85 -20.11 14.29
N GLY A 85 3.76 -20.31 15.23
CA GLY A 85 5.19 -20.47 14.95
C GLY A 85 6.07 -19.68 15.92
N ASN A 86 7.34 -19.47 15.53
CA ASN A 86 8.30 -18.73 16.33
C ASN A 86 8.78 -17.48 15.55
N PRO A 87 8.33 -16.27 15.92
CA PRO A 87 8.69 -15.03 15.22
C PRO A 87 10.17 -14.66 15.36
N GLU A 88 10.83 -15.02 16.46
CA GLU A 88 12.27 -14.76 16.65
C GLU A 88 13.10 -15.48 15.58
N LYS A 89 12.76 -16.73 15.26
CA LYS A 89 13.44 -17.52 14.23
C LYS A 89 13.35 -16.92 12.83
N VAL A 90 12.30 -16.14 12.55
CA VAL A 90 12.15 -15.45 11.26
C VAL A 90 13.26 -14.44 11.04
N PHE A 91 13.58 -13.67 12.08
CA PHE A 91 14.48 -12.53 11.99
C PHE A 91 15.90 -12.83 12.51
N SER A 92 16.11 -13.94 13.22
CA SER A 92 17.42 -14.31 13.80
C SER A 92 18.52 -14.46 12.73
N ASN A 93 18.15 -14.92 11.53
CA ASN A 93 19.09 -15.15 10.44
C ASN A 93 19.27 -13.95 9.50
N ILE A 94 18.48 -12.88 9.69
CA ILE A 94 18.51 -11.71 8.84
C ILE A 94 19.57 -10.74 9.38
N LYS A 95 20.68 -10.64 8.66
CA LYS A 95 21.79 -9.75 9.02
C LYS A 95 21.60 -8.37 8.39
N GLY A 96 22.02 -7.32 9.10
CA GLY A 96 22.04 -5.95 8.60
C GLY A 96 21.44 -4.95 9.59
N LYS A 97 21.41 -3.68 9.20
CA LYS A 97 20.75 -2.63 10.00
C LYS A 97 19.27 -2.60 9.66
N PHE A 98 18.43 -2.75 10.68
CA PHE A 98 16.98 -2.71 10.55
C PHE A 98 16.52 -1.25 10.65
N SER A 99 15.65 -0.84 9.73
CA SER A 99 14.96 0.44 9.73
C SER A 99 13.49 0.17 9.51
N THR A 100 12.64 0.58 10.43
CA THR A 100 11.19 0.33 10.38
C THR A 100 10.44 1.60 9.99
N GLU A 101 9.25 1.42 9.39
CA GLU A 101 8.34 2.50 8.94
C GLU A 101 9.04 3.59 8.10
N GLN A 102 10.02 3.21 7.28
CA GLN A 102 10.82 4.17 6.56
C GLN A 102 10.05 4.75 5.38
N LYS A 103 9.91 6.09 5.36
CA LYS A 103 9.38 6.82 4.20
C LYS A 103 10.35 6.71 3.01
N ILE A 104 9.90 6.04 1.97
CA ILE A 104 10.60 5.90 0.69
C ILE A 104 9.96 6.85 -0.31
N ARG A 105 10.77 7.74 -0.89
CA ARG A 105 10.36 8.64 -1.97
C ARG A 105 10.85 8.10 -3.30
N ILE A 106 9.93 7.99 -4.25
CA ILE A 106 10.19 7.47 -5.59
C ILE A 106 9.81 8.55 -6.59
N ILE A 107 10.70 8.85 -7.53
CA ILE A 107 10.46 9.86 -8.56
C ILE A 107 10.52 9.19 -9.92
N ILE A 108 9.38 9.11 -10.60
CA ILE A 108 9.20 8.44 -11.89
C ILE A 108 8.33 9.34 -12.77
N GLY A 109 8.77 9.62 -14.00
CA GLY A 109 8.05 10.50 -14.93
C GLY A 109 7.81 11.92 -14.40
N GLY A 110 8.71 12.45 -13.56
CA GLY A 110 8.54 13.75 -12.91
C GLY A 110 7.52 13.77 -11.76
N LYS A 111 6.87 12.64 -11.44
CA LYS A 111 5.91 12.50 -10.35
C LYS A 111 6.58 11.91 -9.12
N THR A 112 6.19 12.39 -7.94
CA THR A 112 6.70 11.90 -6.66
C THR A 112 5.69 10.98 -5.99
N PHE A 113 6.11 9.76 -5.73
CA PHE A 113 5.41 8.76 -4.96
C PHE A 113 6.07 8.68 -3.59
N THR A 114 5.27 8.60 -2.53
CA THR A 114 5.77 8.33 -1.19
C THR A 114 5.10 7.08 -0.70
N THR A 115 5.92 6.15 -0.24
CA THR A 115 5.47 4.93 0.41
C THR A 115 6.18 4.76 1.74
N ILE A 116 5.65 3.91 2.60
CA ILE A 116 6.25 3.53 3.87
C ILE A 116 6.59 2.05 3.75
N SER A 117 7.85 1.71 3.99
CA SER A 117 8.28 0.32 4.11
C SER A 117 8.13 -0.10 5.55
N ASP A 118 7.47 -1.23 5.81
CA ASP A 118 7.34 -1.75 7.18
C ASP A 118 8.71 -2.08 7.77
N LEU A 119 9.54 -2.84 7.02
CA LEU A 119 10.91 -3.13 7.40
C LEU A 119 11.86 -3.03 6.21
N LEU A 120 12.91 -2.23 6.37
CA LEU A 120 14.06 -2.16 5.47
C LEU A 120 15.30 -2.69 6.19
N VAL A 121 15.96 -3.69 5.61
CA VAL A 121 17.25 -4.20 6.10
C VAL A 121 18.36 -3.73 5.18
N SER A 122 19.34 -3.03 5.75
CA SER A 122 20.45 -2.44 5.00
C SER A 122 21.76 -3.20 5.23
N ARG A 123 22.39 -3.60 4.12
CA ARG A 123 23.75 -4.18 4.05
C ARG A 123 24.58 -3.45 3.00
N ARG A 124 25.89 -3.71 2.93
CA ARG A 124 26.76 -3.15 1.88
C ARG A 124 26.32 -3.68 0.52
N GLY A 125 25.93 -2.79 -0.40
CA GLY A 125 25.50 -3.15 -1.76
C GLY A 125 24.10 -3.77 -1.87
N GLU A 126 23.44 -4.08 -0.75
CA GLU A 126 22.17 -4.81 -0.74
C GLU A 126 21.11 -4.16 0.16
N ARG A 127 19.85 -4.33 -0.21
CA ARG A 127 18.69 -3.99 0.62
C ARG A 127 17.72 -5.15 0.64
N ASP A 128 17.09 -5.38 1.78
CA ASP A 128 15.88 -6.20 1.85
C ASP A 128 14.70 -5.30 2.22
N ILE A 129 13.59 -5.43 1.52
CA ILE A 129 12.32 -4.77 1.82
C ILE A 129 11.34 -5.86 2.22
N ILE A 130 10.80 -5.75 3.42
CA ILE A 130 9.85 -6.73 3.97
C ILE A 130 8.55 -5.99 4.31
N ASP A 131 7.46 -6.45 3.72
CA ASP A 131 6.09 -6.00 4.00
C ASP A 131 5.45 -6.94 5.03
N HIS A 132 4.84 -6.40 6.08
CA HIS A 132 4.20 -7.18 7.13
C HIS A 132 2.72 -7.37 6.79
N LYS A 133 2.23 -8.61 6.87
CA LYS A 133 0.82 -8.96 6.67
C LYS A 133 0.26 -9.66 7.89
N THR A 134 -0.82 -9.12 8.41
CA THR A 134 -1.51 -9.59 9.62
C THR A 134 -2.76 -10.43 9.33
N SER A 135 -3.06 -10.65 8.05
CA SER A 135 -4.22 -11.42 7.59
C SER A 135 -4.07 -12.92 7.90
N PHE A 136 -5.18 -13.65 7.82
CA PHE A 136 -5.21 -15.12 7.96
C PHE A 136 -4.78 -15.87 6.70
N SER A 137 -4.55 -15.17 5.59
CA SER A 137 -4.08 -15.78 4.35
C SER A 137 -2.56 -15.74 4.27
N GLN A 138 -1.96 -16.84 3.80
CA GLN A 138 -0.54 -16.91 3.41
C GLN A 138 -0.35 -16.74 1.90
N GLU A 139 -1.41 -16.40 1.17
CA GLU A 139 -1.36 -16.30 -0.28
C GLU A 139 -0.61 -15.04 -0.72
N VAL A 140 0.42 -15.22 -1.54
CA VAL A 140 1.13 -14.14 -2.21
C VAL A 140 0.38 -13.78 -3.49
N LEU A 141 -0.35 -12.66 -3.48
CA LEU A 141 -1.08 -12.18 -4.64
C LEU A 141 -0.17 -11.42 -5.62
N PRO A 142 -0.45 -11.43 -6.93
CA PRO A 142 0.32 -10.67 -7.92
C PRO A 142 0.48 -9.18 -7.58
N LYS A 143 -0.55 -8.56 -6.99
CA LYS A 143 -0.48 -7.17 -6.53
C LYS A 143 0.58 -6.93 -5.44
N HIS A 144 0.89 -7.92 -4.61
CA HIS A 144 1.95 -7.80 -3.60
C HIS A 144 3.33 -7.78 -4.26
N HIS A 145 3.54 -8.61 -5.29
CA HIS A 145 4.77 -8.57 -6.08
C HIS A 145 4.99 -7.20 -6.70
N GLU A 146 3.96 -6.66 -7.36
CA GLU A 146 4.06 -5.36 -8.02
C GLU A 146 4.36 -4.23 -7.03
N GLN A 147 3.65 -4.18 -5.90
CA GLN A 147 3.86 -3.17 -4.87
C GLN A 147 5.30 -3.19 -4.32
N LEU A 148 5.81 -4.39 -4.02
CA LEU A 148 7.15 -4.54 -3.47
C LEU A 148 8.25 -4.26 -4.51
N GLN A 149 8.04 -4.62 -5.78
CA GLN A 149 8.92 -4.22 -6.88
C GLN A 149 9.00 -2.71 -7.04
N ASP A 150 7.87 -2.01 -6.91
CA ASP A 150 7.85 -0.55 -6.93
C ASP A 150 8.68 0.04 -5.77
N TYR A 151 8.60 -0.55 -4.57
CA TYR A 151 9.37 -0.09 -3.40
C TYR A 151 10.88 -0.23 -3.60
N ALA A 152 11.32 -1.18 -4.44
CA ALA A 152 12.72 -1.40 -4.76
C ALA A 152 13.33 -0.32 -5.66
N LEU A 153 12.53 0.40 -6.44
CA LEU A 153 13.00 1.33 -7.49
C LEU A 153 14.08 2.33 -7.05
N PRO A 154 13.98 3.03 -5.89
CA PRO A 154 15.00 4.00 -5.48
C PRO A 154 16.36 3.37 -5.18
N PHE A 155 16.38 2.09 -4.80
CA PHE A 155 17.59 1.34 -4.49
C PHE A 155 18.20 0.75 -5.76
N LEU A 156 17.36 0.22 -6.66
CA LEU A 156 17.78 -0.26 -7.98
C LEU A 156 18.42 0.86 -8.82
N ARG A 157 17.86 2.08 -8.76
CA ARG A 157 18.46 3.27 -9.38
C ARG A 157 19.89 3.57 -8.91
N LYS A 158 20.24 3.15 -7.69
CA LYS A 158 21.59 3.29 -7.11
C LYS A 158 22.50 2.10 -7.43
N GLY A 159 22.06 1.17 -8.28
CA GLY A 159 22.80 -0.04 -8.63
C GLY A 159 22.81 -1.10 -7.53
N LEU A 160 21.92 -0.99 -6.52
CA LEU A 160 21.87 -1.97 -5.43
C LEU A 160 21.15 -3.24 -5.86
N LYS A 161 21.47 -4.35 -5.19
CA LYS A 161 20.66 -5.56 -5.20
C LYS A 161 19.57 -5.43 -4.13
N VAL A 162 18.34 -5.79 -4.47
CA VAL A 162 17.18 -5.66 -3.58
C VAL A 162 16.45 -6.98 -3.50
N LYS A 163 16.33 -7.56 -2.30
CA LYS A 163 15.40 -8.66 -2.05
C LYS A 163 14.10 -8.08 -1.54
N VAL A 164 12.99 -8.62 -2.00
CA VAL A 164 11.67 -8.22 -1.54
C VAL A 164 10.95 -9.42 -0.95
N GLY A 165 10.27 -9.23 0.17
CA GLY A 165 9.62 -10.33 0.89
C GLY A 165 8.36 -9.90 1.64
N ILE A 166 7.55 -10.89 2.00
CA ILE A 166 6.33 -10.71 2.78
C ILE A 166 6.47 -11.53 4.06
N HIS A 167 6.30 -10.87 5.20
CA HIS A 167 6.24 -11.51 6.50
C HIS A 167 4.77 -11.68 6.91
N PHE A 168 4.30 -12.92 6.91
CA PHE A 168 2.99 -13.30 7.42
C PHE A 168 3.08 -13.46 8.93
N VAL A 169 2.73 -12.40 9.66
CA VAL A 169 2.98 -12.25 11.10
C VAL A 169 2.34 -13.39 11.90
N ARG A 170 1.08 -13.71 11.60
CA ARG A 170 0.34 -14.79 12.26
C ARG A 170 0.99 -16.16 12.11
N PHE A 171 1.79 -16.37 11.08
CA PHE A 171 2.37 -17.68 10.79
C PHE A 171 3.87 -17.72 11.05
N ALA A 172 4.43 -16.64 11.61
CA ALA A 172 5.87 -16.47 11.81
C ALA A 172 6.66 -16.95 10.57
N ARG A 173 6.22 -16.48 9.39
CA ARG A 173 6.73 -16.95 8.10
C ARG A 173 7.13 -15.76 7.25
N LEU A 174 8.39 -15.74 6.81
CA LEU A 174 8.89 -14.82 5.81
C LEU A 174 9.03 -15.55 4.48
N GLU A 175 8.41 -15.01 3.45
CA GLU A 175 8.53 -15.49 2.08
C GLU A 175 9.23 -14.44 1.22
N TRP A 176 10.37 -14.82 0.63
CA TRP A 176 11.07 -14.00 -0.34
C TRP A 176 10.40 -14.17 -1.70
N ILE A 177 9.87 -13.08 -2.24
CA ILE A 177 9.04 -13.11 -3.45
C ILE A 177 9.83 -12.76 -4.72
N ASP A 178 10.93 -12.02 -4.59
CA ASP A 178 11.78 -11.63 -5.73
C ASP A 178 13.17 -11.17 -5.28
N ILE A 179 14.13 -11.22 -6.21
CA ILE A 179 15.47 -10.65 -6.07
C ILE A 179 15.77 -9.81 -7.32
N LEU A 180 15.81 -8.51 -7.13
CA LEU A 180 15.97 -7.50 -8.17
C LEU A 180 17.39 -6.93 -8.13
N GLN A 181 17.96 -6.57 -9.27
CA GLN A 181 19.32 -6.05 -9.31
C GLN A 181 19.55 -5.01 -10.41
N GLY A 182 20.12 -3.88 -10.01
CA GLY A 182 20.73 -2.92 -10.93
C GLY A 182 19.74 -2.16 -11.81
N LEU A 183 20.26 -1.58 -12.89
CA LEU A 183 19.55 -0.64 -13.74
C LEU A 183 18.59 -1.30 -14.74
N ASP A 184 18.80 -2.58 -15.07
CA ASP A 184 17.93 -3.31 -16.00
C ASP A 184 16.56 -3.55 -15.38
N ASP A 185 16.53 -4.07 -14.13
CA ASP A 185 15.29 -4.20 -13.37
C ASP A 185 14.64 -2.85 -13.09
N TYR A 186 15.44 -1.83 -12.73
CA TYR A 186 14.94 -0.47 -12.58
C TYR A 186 14.20 0.00 -13.84
N THR A 187 14.80 -0.20 -15.01
CA THR A 187 14.25 0.25 -16.30
C THR A 187 12.96 -0.49 -16.64
N ARG A 188 12.93 -1.82 -16.45
CA ARG A 188 11.75 -2.66 -16.70
C ARG A 188 10.58 -2.25 -15.80
N ILE A 189 10.81 -2.18 -14.49
CA ILE A 189 9.77 -1.85 -13.50
C ILE A 189 9.30 -0.40 -13.70
N SER A 190 10.23 0.55 -13.91
CA SER A 190 9.87 1.95 -14.17
C SER A 190 9.00 2.10 -15.42
N LYS A 191 9.27 1.36 -16.49
CA LYS A 191 8.42 1.36 -17.70
C LYS A 191 7.02 0.82 -17.43
N GLN A 192 6.89 -0.26 -16.64
CA GLN A 192 5.59 -0.79 -16.25
C GLN A 192 4.81 0.21 -15.40
N LEU A 193 5.49 0.85 -14.44
CA LEU A 193 4.91 1.88 -13.59
C LEU A 193 4.43 3.10 -14.40
N MET A 194 5.22 3.55 -15.38
CA MET A 194 4.82 4.63 -16.31
C MET A 194 3.54 4.29 -17.08
N LYS A 195 3.40 3.06 -17.59
CA LYS A 195 2.16 2.62 -18.25
C LYS A 195 0.95 2.69 -17.33
N LYS A 196 1.11 2.36 -16.05
CA LYS A 196 0.03 2.47 -15.04
C LYS A 196 -0.32 3.93 -14.76
N ILE A 197 0.68 4.81 -14.69
CA ILE A 197 0.46 6.26 -14.55
C ILE A 197 -0.34 6.77 -15.75
N GLU A 198 0.08 6.47 -16.98
CA GLU A 198 -0.63 6.86 -18.20
C GLU A 198 -2.07 6.32 -18.25
N LYS A 199 -2.28 5.07 -17.81
CA LYS A 199 -3.62 4.49 -17.66
C LYS A 199 -4.48 5.33 -16.71
N VAL A 200 -3.98 5.62 -15.51
CA VAL A 200 -4.72 6.42 -14.53
C VAL A 200 -4.98 7.83 -15.04
N GLU A 201 -4.01 8.46 -15.71
CA GLU A 201 -4.20 9.79 -16.30
C GLU A 201 -5.31 9.80 -17.35
N ARG A 202 -5.34 8.83 -18.26
CA ARG A 202 -6.46 8.66 -19.23
C ARG A 202 -7.80 8.44 -18.54
N ILE A 203 -7.82 7.66 -17.46
CA ILE A 203 -9.04 7.44 -16.66
C ILE A 203 -9.53 8.75 -16.02
N LEU A 204 -8.61 9.62 -15.60
CA LEU A 204 -8.95 10.91 -14.99
C LEU A 204 -9.51 11.93 -16.01
N GLU A 205 -9.31 11.70 -17.30
CA GLU A 205 -9.81 12.56 -18.39
C GLU A 205 -11.22 12.19 -18.86
N VAL A 206 -11.72 11.02 -18.47
CA VAL A 206 -13.07 10.54 -18.84
C VAL A 206 -14.04 10.63 -17.66
N GLU A 207 -15.33 10.61 -17.99
CA GLU A 207 -16.40 10.56 -16.99
C GLU A 207 -16.24 9.32 -16.07
N PRO A 208 -16.31 9.48 -14.73
CA PRO A 208 -16.01 8.42 -13.77
C PRO A 208 -17.12 7.37 -13.67
N LYS A 209 -17.26 6.54 -14.70
CA LYS A 209 -18.21 5.42 -14.69
C LYS A 209 -17.64 4.25 -13.89
N PRO A 210 -18.40 3.67 -12.96
CA PRO A 210 -17.96 2.46 -12.26
C PRO A 210 -17.82 1.29 -13.25
N ILE A 211 -16.80 0.46 -13.05
CA ILE A 211 -16.61 -0.79 -13.77
C ILE A 211 -16.61 -1.91 -12.73
N PRO A 212 -17.58 -2.84 -12.76
CA PRO A 212 -17.68 -3.89 -11.76
C PRO A 212 -16.52 -4.88 -11.87
N SER A 213 -16.02 -5.33 -10.72
CA SER A 213 -14.98 -6.34 -10.61
C SER A 213 -15.20 -7.14 -9.33
N ASN A 214 -15.28 -8.47 -9.46
CA ASN A 214 -15.51 -9.38 -8.33
C ASN A 214 -14.50 -9.16 -7.19
N PHE A 215 -13.27 -8.78 -7.54
CA PHE A 215 -12.22 -8.52 -6.57
C PHE A 215 -12.23 -7.08 -6.04
N GLU A 216 -12.23 -6.07 -6.92
CA GLU A 216 -12.08 -4.66 -6.47
C GLU A 216 -13.30 -4.15 -5.73
N CYS A 217 -14.50 -4.57 -6.13
CA CYS A 217 -15.75 -4.10 -5.52
C CYS A 217 -15.94 -4.65 -4.10
N LYS A 218 -15.52 -5.90 -3.84
CA LYS A 218 -15.57 -6.51 -2.50
C LYS A 218 -14.78 -5.72 -1.45
N TYR A 219 -13.70 -5.07 -1.88
CA TYR A 219 -12.81 -4.30 -1.01
C TYR A 219 -12.79 -2.81 -1.40
N CYS A 220 -13.88 -2.32 -1.99
CA CYS A 220 -13.98 -0.92 -2.39
C CYS A 220 -14.43 -0.08 -1.18
N PRO A 221 -13.65 0.95 -0.78
CA PRO A 221 -14.04 1.81 0.33
C PRO A 221 -15.21 2.75 0.00
N PHE A 222 -15.69 2.76 -1.25
CA PHE A 222 -16.80 3.61 -1.70
C PHE A 222 -17.98 2.78 -2.24
N VAL A 223 -18.11 1.55 -1.75
CA VAL A 223 -19.10 0.59 -2.24
C VAL A 223 -20.53 1.00 -1.92
N ILE A 224 -20.76 1.69 -0.79
CA ILE A 224 -22.10 2.06 -0.31
C ILE A 224 -22.75 3.08 -1.25
N SER A 225 -21.98 4.06 -1.74
CA SER A 225 -22.48 5.07 -2.68
C SER A 225 -22.26 4.73 -4.16
N CYS A 226 -21.97 3.47 -4.50
CA CYS A 226 -21.77 3.06 -5.88
C CYS A 226 -23.13 2.97 -6.62
N PRO A 227 -23.31 3.66 -7.77
CA PRO A 227 -24.58 3.61 -8.51
C PRO A 227 -24.78 2.29 -9.26
N LEU A 228 -23.74 1.45 -9.37
CA LEU A 228 -23.89 0.05 -9.73
C LEU A 228 -24.11 -0.75 -8.44
N SER A 229 -25.32 -1.30 -8.32
CA SER A 229 -25.86 -1.99 -7.15
C SER A 229 -25.02 -3.24 -6.77
N PRO A 230 -24.87 -3.52 -5.46
CA PRO A 230 -24.18 -4.68 -4.89
C PRO A 230 -24.88 -6.04 -5.14
N GLU A 231 -25.78 -6.18 -6.11
CA GLU A 231 -26.40 -7.48 -6.43
C GLU A 231 -25.39 -8.53 -6.94
N TYR A 232 -24.18 -8.11 -7.30
CA TYR A 232 -23.03 -9.01 -7.54
C TYR A 232 -22.20 -9.31 -6.28
N PHE A 233 -22.61 -8.80 -5.11
CA PHE A 233 -21.78 -8.62 -3.92
C PHE A 233 -22.62 -8.77 -2.63
N ILE A 234 -22.66 -9.99 -2.08
CA ILE A 234 -23.35 -10.36 -0.82
C ILE A 234 -24.87 -10.53 -1.00
N THR A 235 -25.37 -11.75 -0.78
CA THR A 235 -26.74 -12.15 -1.17
C THR A 235 -27.81 -11.91 -0.11
N ASP A 236 -27.48 -11.39 1.08
CA ASP A 236 -28.47 -10.84 2.02
C ASP A 236 -27.88 -9.88 3.07
N GLU A 237 -28.78 -9.14 3.73
CA GLU A 237 -28.52 -8.19 4.82
C GLU A 237 -27.83 -8.85 6.03
N LYS A 238 -28.02 -10.16 6.25
CA LYS A 238 -27.37 -10.93 7.33
C LYS A 238 -25.89 -11.18 7.05
N GLN A 239 -25.48 -11.36 5.80
CA GLN A 239 -24.05 -11.49 5.46
C GLN A 239 -23.31 -10.16 5.54
N ALA A 240 -23.97 -9.03 5.24
CA ALA A 240 -23.41 -7.69 5.46
C ALA A 240 -23.23 -7.40 6.95
N ALA A 241 -24.24 -7.73 7.78
CA ALA A 241 -24.13 -7.64 9.24
C ALA A 241 -23.13 -8.66 9.83
N LYS A 242 -22.95 -9.82 9.21
CA LYS A 242 -21.95 -10.83 9.62
C LYS A 242 -20.53 -10.37 9.28
N LEU A 243 -20.30 -9.80 8.10
CA LEU A 243 -19.01 -9.17 7.76
C LEU A 243 -18.75 -7.99 8.70
N ALA A 244 -19.69 -7.05 8.85
CA ALA A 244 -19.53 -5.91 9.76
C ALA A 244 -19.40 -6.33 11.25
N GLY A 245 -20.08 -7.39 11.67
CA GLY A 245 -20.06 -7.93 13.03
C GLY A 245 -18.83 -8.77 13.36
N GLU A 246 -18.26 -9.49 12.40
CA GLU A 246 -16.95 -10.15 12.52
C GLU A 246 -15.80 -9.12 12.59
N TYR A 247 -16.02 -7.88 12.10
CA TYR A 247 -15.08 -6.76 12.21
C TYR A 247 -15.17 -5.93 13.52
N ILE A 248 -16.19 -6.14 14.36
CA ILE A 248 -16.38 -5.37 15.62
C ILE A 248 -16.24 -6.25 16.88
N LYS A 249 -16.17 -7.57 16.73
CA LYS A 249 -15.93 -8.49 17.87
C LYS A 249 -14.72 -9.39 17.65
N LEU A 250 -13.51 -8.82 17.62
CA LEU A 250 -12.27 -9.48 18.03
C LEU A 250 -11.27 -8.43 18.54
#